data_AF-A0A840RRU3-F1
#
_entry.id   AF-A0A840RRU3-F1
#
_cell.length_a   1.000
_cell.length_b   1.000
_cell.length_c   1.000
_cell.angle_alpha   90.00
_cell.angle_beta   90.00
_cell.angle_gamma   90.00
#
_symmetry.space_group_name_H-M   'P 1'
#
loop_
_entity.id
_entity.type
_entity.pdbx_description
1 polymer ?
#
loop_
_entity_poly.entity_id
_entity_poly.type
_entity_poly.pdbx_seq_one_letter_code
_entity_poly.pdbx_strand_id
1 'polypeptide(L)'
;MALSAAELLQPLFAAVMIIALSLAMGVAALSPSKGSALISAATASAALRRLTYWACWLLGIGLAAYGCVSTVAMTDTALMAFPAALWLVLTKSHFGTMLWLSLAAWIAMLLGTVVVPLPLRSPLFILGMVGFALARAATGHAADQGFFSFSVLIHMAHILGASVWLGSILVCVLLTPAWSKWSAPQRNALAQRLSEVATVALAVVVASGLYNVARTLGPAANIWIAEYTWILLAKLCAVAIAAGLGLRNRWYWLAQLDQSAHDQVNGAAGFRRILIAELFVLLIVVALAAKLGTTMPAQ
;
A
#
# COMPACT_ATOMS: atom_id res chain seq x y z
N MET A 1 -21.49 -18.72 15.16
CA MET A 1 -20.89 -17.56 15.86
C MET A 1 -20.81 -16.44 14.85
N ALA A 2 -21.70 -15.45 14.92
CA ALA A 2 -21.69 -14.32 14.00
C ALA A 2 -20.54 -13.38 14.42
N LEU A 3 -19.57 -13.17 13.54
CA LEU A 3 -18.51 -12.17 13.73
C LEU A 3 -19.17 -10.81 14.00
N SER A 4 -18.63 -10.05 14.94
CA SER A 4 -19.15 -8.70 15.20
C SER A 4 -18.92 -7.84 13.95
N ALA A 5 -19.79 -6.85 13.71
CA ALA A 5 -19.61 -5.94 12.57
C ALA A 5 -18.24 -5.24 12.61
N ALA A 6 -17.69 -5.00 13.82
CA ALA A 6 -16.37 -4.39 13.99
C ALA A 6 -15.23 -5.31 13.51
N GLU A 7 -15.30 -6.61 13.76
CA GLU A 7 -14.28 -7.60 13.33
C GLU A 7 -14.17 -7.73 11.80
N LEU A 8 -15.26 -7.43 11.07
CA LEU A 8 -15.29 -7.41 9.61
C LEU A 8 -14.88 -6.05 9.04
N LEU A 9 -15.35 -4.96 9.65
CA LEU A 9 -15.14 -3.61 9.14
C LEU A 9 -13.73 -3.08 9.43
N GLN A 10 -13.09 -3.48 10.53
CA GLN A 10 -11.75 -3.00 10.88
C GLN A 10 -10.69 -3.39 9.83
N PRO A 11 -10.56 -4.68 9.43
CA PRO A 11 -9.61 -5.06 8.38
C PRO A 11 -10.01 -4.48 7.01
N LEU A 12 -11.31 -4.29 6.75
CA LEU A 12 -11.77 -3.64 5.51
C LEU A 12 -11.24 -2.20 5.40
N PHE A 13 -11.44 -1.36 6.42
CA PHE A 13 -10.96 0.02 6.37
C PHE A 13 -9.43 0.12 6.44
N ALA A 14 -8.76 -0.83 7.09
CA ALA A 14 -7.31 -0.95 7.00
C ALA A 14 -6.85 -1.23 5.56
N ALA A 15 -7.50 -2.16 4.85
CA ALA A 15 -7.22 -2.44 3.44
C ALA A 15 -7.48 -1.21 2.54
N VAL A 16 -8.58 -0.48 2.77
CA VAL A 16 -8.89 0.77 2.04
C VAL A 16 -7.78 1.81 2.23
N MET A 17 -7.31 2.01 3.45
CA MET A 17 -6.18 2.93 3.71
C MET A 17 -4.90 2.48 2.99
N ILE A 18 -4.58 1.18 3.02
CA ILE A 18 -3.41 0.63 2.32
C ILE A 18 -3.52 0.88 0.82
N ILE A 19 -4.67 0.61 0.21
CA ILE A 19 -4.90 0.84 -1.22
C ILE A 19 -4.79 2.34 -1.56
N ALA A 20 -5.38 3.21 -0.74
CA ALA A 20 -5.34 4.65 -0.95
C ALA A 20 -3.91 5.22 -0.84
N LEU A 21 -3.16 4.80 0.20
CA LEU A 21 -1.74 5.14 0.35
C LEU A 21 -0.93 4.61 -0.85
N SER A 22 -1.13 3.34 -1.22
CA SER A 22 -0.44 2.72 -2.35
C SER A 22 -0.68 3.50 -3.64
N LEU A 23 -1.92 3.88 -3.92
CA LEU A 23 -2.27 4.68 -5.11
C LEU A 23 -1.51 6.01 -5.14
N ALA A 24 -1.45 6.72 -4.01
CA ALA A 24 -0.69 7.97 -3.87
C ALA A 24 0.81 7.75 -4.09
N MET A 25 1.39 6.69 -3.52
CA MET A 25 2.81 6.33 -3.65
C MET A 25 3.16 5.86 -5.07
N GLY A 26 2.28 5.12 -5.73
CA GLY A 26 2.45 4.64 -7.09
C GLY A 26 2.58 5.76 -8.10
N VAL A 27 1.76 6.81 -7.96
CA VAL A 27 1.87 8.01 -8.79
C VAL A 27 3.22 8.69 -8.59
N ALA A 28 3.68 8.82 -7.34
CA ALA A 28 4.99 9.41 -7.04
C ALA A 28 6.16 8.58 -7.60
N ALA A 29 6.10 7.24 -7.50
CA ALA A 29 7.17 6.35 -7.95
C ALA A 29 7.30 6.27 -9.48
N LEU A 30 6.16 6.32 -10.19
CA LEU A 30 6.10 6.31 -11.65
C LEU A 30 6.23 7.70 -12.28
N SER A 31 6.18 8.76 -11.48
CA SER A 31 6.40 10.11 -11.98
C SER A 31 7.83 10.23 -12.54
N PRO A 32 8.02 10.83 -13.73
CA PRO A 32 9.33 10.97 -14.33
C PRO A 32 10.26 11.78 -13.42
N SER A 33 11.51 11.36 -13.27
CA SER A 33 12.55 12.24 -12.71
C SER A 33 12.71 13.45 -13.63
N LYS A 34 13.03 14.63 -13.06
CA LYS A 34 13.30 15.86 -13.82
C LYS A 34 14.28 15.54 -14.95
N GLY A 35 13.81 15.58 -16.20
CA GLY A 35 14.62 15.30 -17.40
C GLY A 35 14.15 14.16 -18.31
N SER A 36 13.28 13.24 -17.86
CA SER A 36 12.80 12.14 -18.71
C SER A 36 11.44 12.47 -19.34
N ALA A 37 11.38 12.51 -20.68
CA ALA A 37 10.20 12.77 -21.51
C ALA A 37 9.15 11.64 -21.50
N LEU A 38 9.00 10.93 -20.38
CA LEU A 38 8.20 9.71 -20.25
C LEU A 38 6.69 9.99 -20.23
N ILE A 39 6.28 11.17 -19.76
CA ILE A 39 4.86 11.55 -19.61
C ILE A 39 4.68 13.04 -20.01
N SER A 40 4.96 13.39 -21.26
CA SER A 40 4.74 14.77 -21.76
C SER A 40 3.36 15.01 -22.38
N ALA A 41 2.38 14.13 -22.14
CA ALA A 41 0.98 14.47 -22.41
C ALA A 41 0.42 15.22 -21.18
N ALA A 42 0.13 16.51 -21.32
CA ALA A 42 -0.49 17.33 -20.28
C ALA A 42 -1.74 16.69 -19.65
N THR A 43 -2.43 15.84 -20.41
CA THR A 43 -3.57 15.02 -19.98
C THR A 43 -3.20 13.90 -18.99
N ALA A 44 -2.07 13.21 -19.20
CA ALA A 44 -1.60 12.17 -18.29
C ALA A 44 -1.14 12.76 -16.94
N SER A 45 -0.50 13.93 -16.95
CA SER A 45 -0.12 14.63 -15.71
C SER A 45 -1.32 15.19 -14.95
N ALA A 46 -2.39 15.62 -15.62
CA ALA A 46 -3.64 16.03 -14.98
C ALA A 46 -4.40 14.84 -14.38
N ALA A 47 -4.48 13.71 -15.10
CA ALA A 47 -5.12 12.49 -14.62
C ALA A 47 -4.41 11.93 -13.37
N LEU A 48 -3.08 11.85 -13.40
CA LEU A 48 -2.27 11.41 -12.25
C LEU A 48 -2.47 12.31 -11.02
N ARG A 49 -2.52 13.64 -11.21
CA ARG A 49 -2.78 14.59 -10.12
C ARG A 49 -4.17 14.43 -9.52
N ARG A 50 -5.19 14.23 -10.36
CA ARG A 50 -6.56 13.91 -9.92
C ARG A 50 -6.58 12.60 -9.14
N LEU A 51 -5.86 11.59 -9.62
CA LEU A 51 -5.76 10.29 -8.96
C LEU A 51 -5.13 10.41 -7.57
N THR A 52 -4.01 11.14 -7.44
CA THR A 52 -3.39 11.41 -6.14
C THR A 52 -4.33 12.19 -5.21
N TYR A 53 -5.04 13.19 -5.72
CA TYR A 53 -5.99 13.97 -4.93
C TYR A 53 -7.12 13.08 -4.36
N TRP A 54 -7.74 12.26 -5.21
CA TRP A 54 -8.79 11.34 -4.77
C TRP A 54 -8.25 10.24 -3.85
N ALA A 55 -7.02 9.77 -4.08
CA ALA A 55 -6.33 8.85 -3.18
C ALA A 55 -6.16 9.46 -1.77
N CYS A 56 -5.75 10.72 -1.67
CA CYS A 56 -5.64 11.42 -0.39
C CYS A 56 -7.00 11.57 0.31
N TRP A 57 -8.08 11.86 -0.43
CA TRP A 57 -9.42 11.91 0.16
C TRP A 57 -9.89 10.54 0.65
N LEU A 58 -9.71 9.50 -0.15
CA LEU A 58 -10.04 8.13 0.24
C LEU A 58 -9.24 7.70 1.48
N LEU A 59 -7.96 8.09 1.56
CA LEU A 59 -7.12 7.85 2.73
C LEU A 59 -7.68 8.52 3.99
N GLY A 60 -8.13 9.77 3.88
CA GLY A 60 -8.73 10.51 5.01
C GLY A 60 -10.06 9.91 5.48
N ILE A 61 -10.94 9.55 4.54
CA ILE A 61 -12.20 8.87 4.84
C ILE A 61 -11.92 7.51 5.49
N GLY A 62 -10.98 6.75 4.93
CA GLY A 62 -10.55 5.47 5.47
C GLY A 62 -9.95 5.59 6.87
N LEU A 63 -9.15 6.62 7.13
CA LEU A 63 -8.57 6.90 8.45
C LEU A 63 -9.63 7.19 9.49
N ALA A 64 -10.60 8.05 9.17
CA ALA A 64 -11.71 8.36 10.06
C ALA A 64 -12.55 7.12 10.37
N ALA A 65 -12.94 6.36 9.33
CA ALA A 65 -13.72 5.14 9.48
C ALA A 65 -12.96 4.06 10.28
N TYR A 66 -11.67 3.86 9.99
CA TYR A 66 -10.82 2.93 10.73
C TYR A 66 -10.69 3.33 12.21
N GLY A 67 -10.52 4.62 12.51
CA GLY A 67 -10.46 5.11 13.88
C GLY A 67 -11.75 4.84 14.66
N CYS A 68 -12.91 5.10 14.03
CA CYS A 68 -14.22 4.82 14.63
C CYS A 68 -14.42 3.32 14.89
N VAL A 69 -14.19 2.48 13.87
CA VAL A 69 -14.40 1.03 14.01
C VAL A 69 -13.41 0.41 15.00
N SER A 70 -12.14 0.85 14.98
CA SER A 70 -11.13 0.37 15.94
C SER A 70 -11.48 0.78 17.37
N THR A 71 -12.04 1.99 17.58
CA THR A 71 -12.53 2.41 18.90
C THR A 71 -13.60 1.45 19.42
N VAL A 72 -14.59 1.12 18.59
CA VAL A 72 -15.64 0.16 18.96
C VAL A 72 -15.04 -1.21 19.26
N ALA A 73 -14.11 -1.69 18.42
CA ALA A 73 -13.45 -2.99 18.63
C ALA A 73 -12.60 -3.04 19.91
N MET A 74 -12.03 -1.93 20.36
CA MET A 74 -11.19 -1.87 21.56
C MET A 74 -11.98 -1.70 22.87
N THR A 75 -13.20 -1.17 22.79
CA THR A 75 -13.97 -0.74 23.96
C THR A 75 -15.31 -1.46 24.12
N ASP A 76 -15.73 -2.22 23.11
CA ASP A 76 -17.03 -2.89 23.04
C ASP A 76 -18.22 -1.95 23.32
N THR A 77 -18.08 -0.67 22.97
CA THR A 77 -19.05 0.37 23.34
C THR A 77 -20.29 0.39 22.44
N ALA A 78 -21.45 0.61 23.05
CA ALA A 78 -22.68 0.96 22.34
C ALA A 78 -22.62 2.36 21.69
N LEU A 79 -23.46 2.59 20.66
CA LEU A 79 -23.50 3.83 19.88
C LEU A 79 -23.65 5.10 20.75
N MET A 80 -24.45 5.05 21.82
CA MET A 80 -24.68 6.21 22.70
C MET A 80 -23.44 6.60 23.52
N ALA A 81 -22.57 5.63 23.86
CA ALA A 81 -21.33 5.87 24.60
C ALA A 81 -20.14 6.17 23.68
N PHE A 82 -20.32 6.05 22.37
CA PHE A 82 -19.25 6.16 21.38
C PHE A 82 -18.46 7.49 21.47
N PRO A 83 -19.06 8.68 21.63
CA PRO A 83 -18.27 9.92 21.71
C PRO A 83 -17.29 9.94 22.89
N ALA A 84 -17.71 9.46 24.06
CA ALA A 84 -16.86 9.38 25.25
C ALA A 84 -15.76 8.33 25.07
N ALA A 85 -16.09 7.17 24.50
CA ALA A 85 -15.14 6.11 24.18
C ALA A 85 -14.10 6.55 23.16
N LEU A 86 -14.53 7.24 22.09
CA LEU A 86 -13.64 7.81 21.08
C LEU A 86 -12.69 8.82 21.72
N TRP A 87 -13.20 9.74 22.54
CA TRP A 87 -12.35 10.69 23.24
C TRP A 87 -11.32 10.02 24.15
N LEU A 88 -11.75 8.98 24.89
CA LEU A 88 -10.87 8.19 25.74
C LEU A 88 -9.76 7.52 24.93
N VAL A 89 -10.11 6.82 23.84
CA VAL A 89 -9.13 6.16 22.96
C VAL A 89 -8.19 7.19 22.34
N LEU A 90 -8.69 8.32 21.83
CA LEU A 90 -7.87 9.35 21.19
C LEU A 90 -6.88 10.03 22.14
N THR A 91 -7.17 10.12 23.43
CA THR A 91 -6.37 10.90 24.38
C THR A 91 -5.58 10.05 25.38
N LYS A 92 -6.04 8.83 25.68
CA LYS A 92 -5.47 7.96 26.72
C LYS A 92 -4.91 6.65 26.17
N SER A 93 -4.98 6.42 24.87
CA SER A 93 -4.40 5.21 24.26
C SER A 93 -3.24 5.54 23.33
N HIS A 94 -2.32 4.59 23.26
CA HIS A 94 -1.24 4.56 22.28
C HIS A 94 -1.76 4.59 20.84
N PHE A 95 -2.86 3.88 20.58
CA PHE A 95 -3.55 3.91 19.30
C PHE A 95 -3.99 5.34 18.92
N GLY A 96 -4.53 6.09 19.89
CA GLY A 96 -4.92 7.49 19.73
C GLY A 96 -3.75 8.39 19.32
N THR A 97 -2.59 8.26 19.97
CA THR A 97 -1.38 9.01 19.61
C THR A 97 -0.96 8.75 18.16
N MET A 98 -0.99 7.49 17.71
CA MET A 98 -0.66 7.14 16.33
C MET A 98 -1.75 7.59 15.33
N LEU A 99 -3.01 7.65 15.75
CA LEU A 99 -4.08 8.19 14.92
C LEU A 99 -3.92 9.71 14.72
N TRP A 100 -3.50 10.45 15.74
CA TRP A 100 -3.14 11.87 15.62
C TRP A 100 -1.94 12.08 14.68
N LEU A 101 -0.90 11.25 14.79
CA LEU A 101 0.23 11.29 13.87
C LEU A 101 -0.20 10.99 12.43
N SER A 102 -1.06 9.97 12.24
CA SER A 102 -1.64 9.62 10.94
C SER A 102 -2.47 10.77 10.36
N LEU A 103 -3.24 11.47 11.20
CA LEU A 103 -4.03 12.64 10.80
C LEU A 103 -3.13 13.80 10.35
N ALA A 104 -2.11 14.15 11.13
CA ALA A 104 -1.15 15.19 10.77
C ALA A 104 -0.41 14.85 9.46
N ALA A 105 0.01 13.60 9.31
CA ALA A 105 0.65 13.09 8.11
C ALA A 105 -0.28 13.14 6.88
N TRP A 106 -1.55 12.76 7.05
CA TRP A 106 -2.57 12.87 6.00
C TRP A 106 -2.82 14.33 5.59
N ILE A 107 -2.91 15.27 6.54
CA ILE A 107 -3.05 16.71 6.25
C ILE A 107 -1.85 17.18 5.43
N ALA A 108 -0.63 16.82 5.82
CA ALA A 108 0.58 17.17 5.06
C ALA A 108 0.53 16.63 3.62
N MET A 109 0.10 15.38 3.43
CA MET A 109 -0.13 14.82 2.08
C MET A 109 -1.16 15.62 1.30
N LEU A 110 -2.32 15.90 1.88
CA LEU A 110 -3.40 16.64 1.21
C LEU A 110 -2.94 18.05 0.82
N LEU A 111 -2.32 18.80 1.73
CA LEU A 111 -1.78 20.14 1.46
C LEU A 111 -0.71 20.12 0.35
N GLY A 112 0.14 19.09 0.35
CA GLY A 112 1.14 18.85 -0.70
C GLY A 112 0.53 18.65 -2.10
N THR A 113 -0.75 18.26 -2.20
CA THR A 113 -1.44 18.11 -3.49
C THR A 113 -2.08 19.39 -4.02
N VAL A 114 -2.58 20.28 -3.15
CA VAL A 114 -3.47 21.39 -3.57
C VAL A 114 -3.02 22.79 -3.19
N VAL A 115 -2.38 23.00 -2.04
CA VAL A 115 -2.30 24.34 -1.41
C VAL A 115 -0.90 24.95 -1.47
N VAL A 116 0.14 24.12 -1.45
CA VAL A 116 1.52 24.59 -1.22
C VAL A 116 2.21 25.03 -2.53
N PRO A 117 3.16 25.99 -2.54
CA PRO A 117 3.97 26.31 -3.72
C PRO A 117 4.70 25.10 -4.29
N LEU A 118 4.86 25.04 -5.62
CA LEU A 118 5.53 23.93 -6.34
C LEU A 118 6.84 23.42 -5.70
N PRO A 119 7.78 24.25 -5.22
CA PRO A 119 9.03 23.75 -4.62
C PRO A 119 8.82 22.98 -3.30
N LEU A 120 7.76 23.27 -2.55
CA LEU A 120 7.48 22.67 -1.25
C LEU A 120 6.46 21.53 -1.31
N ARG A 121 5.76 21.34 -2.43
CA ARG A 121 4.77 20.25 -2.60
C ARG A 121 5.35 18.86 -2.42
N SER A 122 6.47 18.59 -3.10
CA SER A 122 7.12 17.27 -3.08
C SER A 122 7.67 16.89 -1.68
N PRO A 123 8.45 17.72 -0.98
CA PRO A 123 8.95 17.35 0.34
C PRO A 123 7.83 17.20 1.37
N LEU A 124 6.80 18.06 1.35
CA LEU A 124 5.67 17.93 2.29
C LEU A 124 4.86 16.65 2.04
N PHE A 125 4.63 16.30 0.78
CA PHE A 125 3.95 15.06 0.42
C PHE A 125 4.74 13.82 0.84
N ILE A 126 6.05 13.81 0.60
CA ILE A 126 6.95 12.72 1.03
C ILE A 126 6.98 12.61 2.55
N LEU A 127 7.07 13.74 3.26
CA LEU A 127 7.04 13.78 4.72
C LEU A 127 5.73 13.19 5.26
N GLY A 128 4.60 13.57 4.66
CA GLY A 128 3.29 13.00 5.00
C GLY A 128 3.22 11.49 4.73
N MET A 129 3.71 11.01 3.59
CA MET A 129 3.77 9.57 3.30
C MET A 129 4.59 8.79 4.33
N VAL A 130 5.79 9.30 4.64
CA VAL A 130 6.71 8.71 5.62
C VAL A 130 6.08 8.71 7.01
N GLY A 131 5.50 9.84 7.44
CA GLY A 131 4.82 9.97 8.73
C GLY A 131 3.62 9.03 8.85
N PHE A 132 2.85 8.85 7.79
CA PHE A 132 1.71 7.94 7.78
C PHE A 132 2.16 6.47 7.87
N ALA A 133 3.19 6.09 7.11
CA ALA A 133 3.76 4.74 7.17
C ALA A 133 4.36 4.44 8.56
N LEU A 134 5.04 5.41 9.17
CA LEU A 134 5.56 5.30 10.53
C LEU A 134 4.42 5.10 11.54
N ALA A 135 3.39 5.94 11.49
CA ALA A 135 2.24 5.81 12.38
C ALA A 135 1.58 4.44 12.26
N ARG A 136 1.40 3.94 11.03
CA ARG A 136 0.85 2.59 10.78
C ARG A 136 1.76 1.49 11.33
N ALA A 137 3.06 1.56 11.09
CA ALA A 137 4.01 0.59 11.63
C ALA A 137 3.99 0.56 13.17
N ALA A 138 3.88 1.74 13.78
CA ALA A 138 3.80 1.92 15.21
C ALA A 138 2.42 1.63 15.81
N THR A 139 1.39 1.29 15.03
CA THR A 139 0.11 0.75 15.57
C THR A 139 0.08 -0.76 15.72
N GLY A 140 1.00 -1.50 15.11
CA GLY A 140 1.03 -2.96 15.15
C GLY A 140 2.03 -3.53 16.15
N HIS A 141 2.16 -4.87 16.17
CA HIS A 141 3.12 -5.63 17.00
C HIS A 141 4.59 -5.24 16.85
N ALA A 142 4.94 -4.35 15.92
CA ALA A 142 6.28 -3.80 15.85
C ALA A 142 6.55 -2.83 17.02
N ALA A 143 5.51 -2.15 17.51
CA ALA A 143 5.60 -1.22 18.63
C ALA A 143 5.78 -1.90 19.99
N ASP A 144 5.59 -3.22 20.09
CA ASP A 144 5.81 -3.99 21.33
C ASP A 144 7.28 -3.87 21.83
N GLN A 145 8.22 -3.52 20.94
CA GLN A 145 9.63 -3.23 21.27
C GLN A 145 9.91 -1.73 21.46
N GLY A 146 8.89 -0.88 21.51
CA GLY A 146 8.97 0.57 21.60
C GLY A 146 8.85 1.29 20.25
N PHE A 147 8.48 2.58 20.33
CA PHE A 147 8.19 3.46 19.17
C PHE A 147 9.38 3.75 18.26
N PHE A 148 10.58 3.86 18.84
CA PHE A 148 11.83 4.13 18.13
C PHE A 148 12.69 2.88 18.07
N SER A 149 12.06 1.74 17.77
CA SER A 149 12.74 0.46 17.65
C SER A 149 13.12 0.18 16.20
N PHE A 150 14.17 -0.64 16.04
CA PHE A 150 14.55 -1.18 14.73
C PHE A 150 13.38 -1.95 14.08
N SER A 151 12.55 -2.62 14.87
CA SER A 151 11.36 -3.33 14.39
C SER A 151 10.32 -2.40 13.77
N VAL A 152 10.06 -1.23 14.37
CA VAL A 152 9.16 -0.22 13.77
C VAL A 152 9.72 0.29 12.45
N LEU A 153 11.03 0.55 12.37
CA LEU A 153 11.69 1.00 11.13
C LEU A 153 11.59 -0.04 10.01
N ILE A 154 11.86 -1.32 10.32
CA ILE A 154 11.74 -2.40 9.33
C ILE A 154 10.29 -2.60 8.88
N HIS A 155 9.32 -2.49 9.80
CA HIS A 155 7.91 -2.59 9.45
C HIS A 155 7.44 -1.39 8.63
N MET A 156 7.93 -0.18 8.93
CA MET A 156 7.69 1.01 8.12
C MET A 156 8.27 0.84 6.71
N ALA A 157 9.51 0.34 6.58
CA ALA A 157 10.12 0.03 5.29
C ALA A 157 9.29 -1.01 4.51
N HIS A 158 8.75 -2.02 5.19
CA HIS A 158 7.84 -2.99 4.59
C HIS A 158 6.57 -2.34 4.05
N ILE A 159 5.92 -1.47 4.84
CA ILE A 159 4.71 -0.74 4.42
C ILE A 159 5.00 0.14 3.21
N LEU A 160 6.11 0.90 3.23
CA LEU A 160 6.50 1.76 2.12
C LEU A 160 6.79 0.95 0.86
N GLY A 161 7.60 -0.11 0.95
CA GLY A 161 7.91 -0.99 -0.17
C GLY A 161 6.66 -1.65 -0.75
N ALA A 162 5.79 -2.21 0.11
CA ALA A 162 4.55 -2.86 -0.33
C ALA A 162 3.61 -1.86 -1.00
N SER A 163 3.52 -0.64 -0.46
CA SER A 163 2.69 0.42 -1.03
C SER A 163 3.21 0.93 -2.37
N VAL A 164 4.53 1.01 -2.56
CA VAL A 164 5.13 1.33 -3.87
C VAL A 164 4.89 0.21 -4.88
N TRP A 165 5.06 -1.06 -4.47
CA TRP A 165 4.83 -2.20 -5.36
C TRP A 165 3.37 -2.26 -5.83
N LEU A 166 2.41 -2.31 -4.90
CA LEU A 166 0.99 -2.31 -5.25
C LEU A 166 0.60 -1.04 -6.00
N GLY A 167 1.07 0.11 -5.53
CA GLY A 167 0.74 1.41 -6.09
C GLY A 167 1.15 1.57 -7.54
N SER A 168 2.39 1.20 -7.86
CA SER A 168 2.91 1.29 -9.23
C SER A 168 2.10 0.40 -10.18
N ILE A 169 1.77 -0.83 -9.78
CA ILE A 169 0.92 -1.74 -10.55
C ILE A 169 -0.48 -1.14 -10.73
N LEU A 170 -1.10 -0.67 -9.65
CA LEU A 170 -2.45 -0.10 -9.67
C LEU A 170 -2.53 1.10 -10.62
N VAL A 171 -1.58 2.04 -10.53
CA VAL A 171 -1.50 3.20 -11.43
C VAL A 171 -1.29 2.75 -12.87
N CYS A 172 -0.38 1.82 -13.14
CA CYS A 172 -0.18 1.30 -14.49
C CYS A 172 -1.45 0.64 -15.04
N VAL A 173 -2.16 -0.18 -14.26
CA VAL A 173 -3.45 -0.77 -14.66
C VAL A 173 -4.46 0.32 -15.02
N LEU A 174 -4.58 1.37 -14.21
CA LEU A 174 -5.50 2.49 -14.47
C LEU A 174 -5.14 3.30 -15.73
N LEU A 175 -3.85 3.36 -16.09
CA LEU A 175 -3.38 4.01 -17.32
C LEU A 175 -3.49 3.10 -18.56
N THR A 176 -3.52 1.78 -18.38
CA THR A 176 -3.54 0.82 -19.50
C THR A 176 -4.70 0.96 -20.50
N PRO A 177 -5.93 1.40 -20.14
CA PRO A 177 -6.99 1.64 -21.12
C PRO A 177 -6.64 2.73 -22.14
N ALA A 178 -5.78 3.69 -21.76
CA ALA A 178 -5.31 4.75 -22.65
C ALA A 178 -4.11 4.34 -23.49
N TRP A 179 -3.51 3.16 -23.26
CA TRP A 179 -2.29 2.74 -23.96
C TRP A 179 -2.46 2.69 -25.47
N SER A 180 -3.63 2.32 -26.00
CA SER A 180 -3.88 2.31 -27.45
C SER A 180 -3.61 3.66 -28.12
N LYS A 181 -3.74 4.76 -27.37
CA LYS A 181 -3.50 6.14 -27.82
C LYS A 181 -2.04 6.59 -27.66
N TRP A 182 -1.21 5.80 -26.97
CA TRP A 182 0.19 6.12 -26.69
C TRP A 182 1.09 5.52 -27.78
N SER A 183 2.20 6.20 -28.07
CA SER A 183 3.23 5.66 -28.95
C SER A 183 3.95 4.46 -28.32
N ALA A 184 4.53 3.59 -29.13
CA ALA A 184 5.28 2.44 -28.64
C ALA A 184 6.41 2.81 -27.65
N PRO A 185 7.24 3.85 -27.90
CA PRO A 185 8.24 4.29 -26.93
C PRO A 185 7.66 4.70 -25.58
N GLN A 186 6.49 5.35 -25.55
CA GLN A 186 5.84 5.75 -24.30
C GLN A 186 5.38 4.53 -23.49
N ARG A 187 4.80 3.53 -24.15
CA ARG A 187 4.35 2.28 -23.49
C ARG A 187 5.53 1.52 -22.91
N ASN A 188 6.59 1.34 -23.71
CA ASN A 188 7.80 0.64 -23.31
C ASN A 188 8.44 1.33 -22.10
N ALA A 189 8.60 2.64 -22.17
CA ALA A 189 9.30 3.35 -21.12
C ALA A 189 8.53 3.41 -19.78
N LEU A 190 7.18 3.43 -19.82
CA LEU A 190 6.37 3.18 -18.61
C LEU A 190 6.55 1.76 -18.08
N ALA A 191 6.55 0.75 -18.96
CA ALA A 191 6.71 -0.65 -18.58
C ALA A 191 8.09 -0.95 -17.96
N GLN A 192 9.16 -0.37 -18.52
CA GLN A 192 10.52 -0.43 -17.96
C GLN A 192 10.57 0.23 -16.58
N ARG A 193 10.04 1.45 -16.45
CA ARG A 193 9.99 2.16 -15.16
C ARG A 193 9.21 1.39 -14.10
N LEU A 194 8.07 0.82 -14.46
CA LEU A 194 7.30 -0.06 -13.57
C LEU A 194 8.15 -1.25 -13.12
N SER A 195 8.82 -1.94 -14.05
CA SER A 195 9.66 -3.10 -13.77
C SER A 195 10.81 -2.77 -12.81
N GLU A 196 11.51 -1.66 -13.02
CA GLU A 196 12.57 -1.16 -12.13
C GLU A 196 12.05 -0.89 -10.72
N VAL A 197 10.98 -0.09 -10.61
CA VAL A 197 10.36 0.28 -9.33
C VAL A 197 9.85 -0.95 -8.60
N ALA A 198 9.14 -1.85 -9.29
CA ALA A 198 8.60 -3.07 -8.70
C ALA A 198 9.72 -4.01 -8.21
N THR A 199 10.85 -4.09 -8.92
CA THR A 199 11.99 -4.93 -8.51
C THR A 199 12.62 -4.43 -7.21
N VAL A 200 12.88 -3.12 -7.10
CA VAL A 200 13.43 -2.53 -5.88
C VAL A 200 12.44 -2.66 -4.72
N ALA A 201 11.16 -2.37 -4.97
CA ALA A 201 10.10 -2.48 -3.98
C ALA A 201 9.95 -3.92 -3.46
N LEU A 202 9.97 -4.92 -4.36
CA LEU A 202 9.92 -6.33 -4.00
C LEU A 202 11.10 -6.75 -3.13
N ALA A 203 12.32 -6.30 -3.45
CA ALA A 203 13.50 -6.60 -2.65
C ALA A 203 13.35 -6.07 -1.20
N VAL A 204 12.88 -4.83 -1.04
CA VAL A 204 12.59 -4.24 0.27
C VAL A 204 11.50 -5.02 0.99
N VAL A 205 10.40 -5.38 0.32
CA VAL A 205 9.27 -6.12 0.89
C VAL A 205 9.69 -7.50 1.37
N VAL A 206 10.49 -8.23 0.58
CA VAL A 206 10.97 -9.57 0.93
C VAL A 206 11.93 -9.51 2.12
N ALA A 207 12.94 -8.64 2.09
CA ALA A 207 13.92 -8.52 3.17
C ALA A 207 13.26 -8.10 4.49
N SER A 208 12.42 -7.06 4.46
CA SER A 208 11.69 -6.60 5.65
C SER A 208 10.60 -7.60 6.08
N GLY A 209 9.99 -8.32 5.15
CA GLY A 209 8.98 -9.35 5.41
C GLY A 209 9.57 -10.55 6.14
N LEU A 210 10.72 -11.04 5.70
CA LEU A 210 11.45 -12.14 6.35
C LEU A 210 11.81 -11.79 7.80
N TYR A 211 12.31 -10.57 8.04
CA TYR A 211 12.57 -10.09 9.40
C TYR A 211 11.30 -10.04 10.25
N ASN A 212 10.19 -9.53 9.70
CA ASN A 212 8.91 -9.47 10.39
C ASN A 212 8.33 -10.87 10.71
N VAL A 213 8.50 -11.85 9.81
CA VAL A 213 8.07 -13.23 10.07
C VAL A 213 8.93 -13.85 11.17
N ALA A 214 10.26 -13.72 11.08
CA ALA A 214 11.18 -14.28 12.06
C ALA A 214 10.92 -13.72 13.48
N ARG A 215 10.72 -12.40 13.61
CA ARG A 215 10.45 -11.77 14.91
C ARG A 215 9.09 -12.16 15.49
N THR A 216 8.06 -12.31 14.63
CA THR A 216 6.68 -12.51 15.09
C THR A 216 6.38 -13.97 15.40
N LEU A 217 7.00 -14.92 14.68
CA LEU A 217 6.82 -16.34 14.98
C LEU A 217 7.72 -16.83 16.12
N GLY A 218 8.94 -16.29 16.28
CA GLY A 218 9.85 -16.60 17.39
C GLY A 218 10.03 -18.12 17.66
N PRO A 219 10.51 -18.50 18.85
CA PRO A 219 10.55 -19.89 19.30
C PRO A 219 9.19 -20.33 19.90
N ALA A 220 8.07 -20.03 19.24
CA ALA A 220 6.75 -20.43 19.72
C ALA A 220 6.55 -21.95 19.65
N ALA A 221 6.05 -22.54 20.74
CA ALA A 221 5.98 -24.00 20.90
C ALA A 221 4.95 -24.68 19.96
N ASN A 222 3.93 -23.95 19.48
CA ASN A 222 2.83 -24.50 18.67
C ASN A 222 2.31 -23.53 17.58
N ILE A 223 3.20 -23.09 16.68
CA ILE A 223 2.85 -22.14 15.60
C ILE A 223 1.70 -22.61 14.70
N TRP A 224 1.50 -23.92 14.52
CA TRP A 224 0.55 -24.47 13.54
C TRP A 224 -0.93 -24.44 13.99
N ILE A 225 -1.18 -24.21 15.27
CA ILE A 225 -2.54 -24.20 15.84
C ILE A 225 -3.19 -22.81 15.66
N ALA A 226 -2.38 -21.75 15.55
CA ALA A 226 -2.90 -20.38 15.50
C ALA A 226 -3.45 -20.00 14.11
N GLU A 227 -4.63 -19.37 14.10
CA GLU A 227 -5.23 -18.76 12.91
C GLU A 227 -4.25 -17.82 12.19
N TYR A 228 -3.48 -17.06 12.98
CA TYR A 228 -2.43 -16.15 12.50
C TYR A 228 -1.48 -16.81 11.50
N THR A 229 -1.00 -18.03 11.79
CA THR A 229 0.00 -18.72 10.97
C THR A 229 -0.57 -19.14 9.61
N TRP A 230 -1.83 -19.57 9.58
CA TRP A 230 -2.48 -19.97 8.32
C TRP A 230 -2.77 -18.77 7.42
N ILE A 231 -3.20 -17.64 8.00
CA ILE A 231 -3.38 -16.39 7.25
C ILE A 231 -2.03 -15.88 6.73
N LEU A 232 -0.98 -15.98 7.54
CA LEU A 232 0.38 -15.62 7.14
C LEU A 232 0.88 -16.50 5.99
N LEU A 233 0.69 -17.82 6.07
CA LEU A 233 1.08 -18.75 5.01
C LEU A 233 0.33 -18.46 3.71
N ALA A 234 -0.98 -18.22 3.78
CA ALA A 234 -1.79 -17.81 2.63
C ALA A 234 -1.25 -16.51 2.00
N LYS A 235 -0.87 -15.53 2.83
CA LYS A 235 -0.26 -14.28 2.37
C LYS A 235 1.08 -14.52 1.67
N LEU A 236 1.95 -15.37 2.23
CA LEU A 236 3.24 -15.71 1.65
C LEU A 236 3.08 -16.42 0.30
N CYS A 237 2.14 -17.37 0.19
CA CYS A 237 1.81 -18.03 -1.08
C CYS A 237 1.31 -17.01 -2.12
N ALA A 238 0.40 -16.11 -1.74
CA ALA A 238 -0.08 -15.06 -2.63
C ALA A 238 1.03 -14.10 -3.08
N VAL A 239 1.94 -13.72 -2.18
CA VAL A 239 3.12 -12.90 -2.53
C VAL A 239 4.04 -13.64 -3.50
N ALA A 240 4.28 -14.94 -3.30
CA ALA A 240 5.08 -15.74 -4.22
C ALA A 240 4.45 -15.83 -5.62
N ILE A 241 3.13 -16.00 -5.70
CA ILE A 241 2.37 -15.98 -6.96
C ILE A 241 2.52 -14.61 -7.64
N ALA A 242 2.32 -13.50 -6.91
CA ALA A 242 2.47 -12.15 -7.45
C ALA A 242 3.90 -11.91 -7.98
N ALA A 243 4.93 -12.31 -7.23
CA ALA A 243 6.32 -12.20 -7.67
C ALA A 243 6.59 -13.04 -8.93
N GLY A 244 6.03 -14.26 -9.02
CA GLY A 244 6.11 -15.10 -10.22
C GLY A 244 5.44 -14.47 -11.45
N LEU A 245 4.28 -13.83 -11.27
CA LEU A 245 3.60 -13.07 -12.32
C LEU A 245 4.46 -11.88 -12.77
N GLY A 246 5.04 -11.13 -11.84
CA GLY A 246 5.95 -10.01 -12.14
C GLY A 246 7.20 -10.44 -12.91
N LEU A 247 7.84 -11.56 -12.51
CA LEU A 247 8.97 -12.15 -13.22
C LEU A 247 8.61 -12.58 -14.64
N ARG A 248 7.46 -13.26 -14.81
CA ARG A 248 6.94 -13.61 -16.13
C ARG A 248 6.68 -12.36 -16.98
N ASN A 249 6.14 -11.31 -16.38
CA ASN A 249 5.89 -10.05 -17.07
C ASN A 249 7.19 -9.40 -17.55
N ARG A 250 8.22 -9.40 -16.70
CA ARG A 250 9.55 -8.86 -17.02
C ARG A 250 10.30 -9.65 -18.09
N TRP A 251 10.32 -10.98 -18.01
CA TRP A 251 11.13 -11.78 -18.93
C TRP A 251 10.45 -12.07 -20.27
N TYR A 252 9.13 -12.17 -20.31
CA TYR A 252 8.42 -12.55 -21.52
C TYR A 252 7.72 -11.37 -22.20
N TRP A 253 6.90 -10.62 -21.47
CA TRP A 253 6.05 -9.58 -22.08
C TRP A 253 6.78 -8.26 -22.27
N LEU A 254 7.61 -7.84 -21.31
CA LEU A 254 8.44 -6.65 -21.45
C LEU A 254 9.47 -6.85 -22.58
N ALA A 255 10.11 -8.01 -22.68
CA ALA A 255 11.01 -8.35 -23.77
C ALA A 255 10.33 -8.33 -25.16
N GLN A 256 9.03 -8.58 -25.25
CA GLN A 256 8.26 -8.45 -26.50
C GLN A 256 7.87 -7.00 -26.81
N LEU A 257 7.74 -6.13 -25.80
CA LEU A 257 7.53 -4.70 -26.02
C LEU A 257 8.76 -4.01 -26.64
N ASP A 258 9.95 -4.59 -26.42
CA ASP A 258 11.21 -4.15 -27.02
C ASP A 258 11.40 -4.61 -28.49
N GLN A 259 10.54 -5.51 -29.00
CA GLN A 259 10.62 -6.07 -30.35
C GLN A 259 9.80 -5.29 -31.39
N SER A 260 9.74 -5.80 -32.62
CA SER A 260 9.17 -5.14 -33.79
C SER A 260 7.73 -4.63 -33.61
N ALA A 261 7.31 -3.64 -34.42
CA ALA A 261 6.00 -2.97 -34.27
C ALA A 261 4.78 -3.91 -34.35
N HIS A 262 4.89 -5.06 -35.02
CA HIS A 262 3.82 -6.06 -35.11
C HIS A 262 3.64 -6.84 -33.79
N ASP A 263 4.75 -7.19 -33.13
CA ASP A 263 4.77 -7.95 -31.87
C ASP A 263 4.33 -7.07 -30.68
N GLN A 264 4.48 -5.75 -30.80
CA GLN A 264 4.15 -4.80 -29.75
C GLN A 264 2.65 -4.74 -29.38
N VAL A 265 1.74 -5.00 -30.32
CA VAL A 265 0.29 -4.98 -30.02
C VAL A 265 -0.10 -6.16 -29.14
N ASN A 266 0.36 -7.36 -29.51
CA ASN A 266 0.15 -8.59 -28.74
C ASN A 266 0.91 -8.54 -27.41
N GLY A 267 2.14 -8.02 -27.42
CA GLY A 267 2.96 -7.79 -26.24
C GLY A 267 2.29 -6.87 -25.22
N ALA A 268 1.71 -5.75 -25.66
CA ALA A 268 1.00 -4.82 -24.80
C ALA A 268 -0.27 -5.43 -24.18
N ALA A 269 -1.03 -6.20 -24.95
CA ALA A 269 -2.21 -6.89 -24.44
C ALA A 269 -1.83 -7.97 -23.40
N GLY A 270 -0.80 -8.76 -23.68
CA GLY A 270 -0.28 -9.77 -22.76
C GLY A 270 0.28 -9.17 -21.47
N PHE A 271 1.09 -8.11 -21.58
CA PHE A 271 1.61 -7.35 -20.44
C PHE A 271 0.48 -6.87 -19.53
N ARG A 272 -0.55 -6.24 -20.12
CA ARG A 272 -1.71 -5.74 -19.37
C ARG A 272 -2.47 -6.86 -18.67
N ARG A 273 -2.67 -8.01 -19.32
CA ARG A 273 -3.38 -9.16 -18.71
C ARG A 273 -2.65 -9.69 -17.48
N ILE A 274 -1.33 -9.87 -17.57
CA ILE A 274 -0.53 -10.32 -16.43
C ILE A 274 -0.54 -9.27 -15.33
N LEU A 275 -0.43 -7.98 -15.68
CA LEU A 275 -0.47 -6.88 -14.72
C LEU A 275 -1.81 -6.82 -13.96
N ILE A 276 -2.94 -7.05 -14.65
CA ILE A 276 -4.26 -7.13 -14.01
C ILE A 276 -4.35 -8.34 -13.07
N ALA A 277 -3.84 -9.50 -13.50
CA ALA A 277 -3.79 -10.69 -12.64
C ALA A 277 -2.93 -10.44 -11.39
N GLU A 278 -1.75 -9.82 -11.55
CA GLU A 278 -0.87 -9.44 -10.46
C GLU A 278 -1.57 -8.48 -9.49
N LEU A 279 -2.30 -7.49 -10.00
CA LEU A 279 -3.10 -6.59 -9.18
C LEU A 279 -4.14 -7.35 -8.34
N PHE A 280 -4.91 -8.27 -8.92
CA PHE A 280 -5.88 -9.06 -8.17
C PHE A 280 -5.23 -9.87 -7.04
N VAL A 281 -4.08 -10.49 -7.32
CA VAL A 281 -3.33 -11.23 -6.29
C VAL A 281 -2.83 -10.29 -5.20
N LEU A 282 -2.33 -9.10 -5.53
CA LEU A 282 -1.89 -8.12 -4.54
C LEU A 282 -3.05 -7.56 -3.71
N LEU A 283 -4.25 -7.41 -4.28
CA LEU A 283 -5.44 -7.05 -3.50
C LEU A 283 -5.81 -8.14 -2.47
N ILE A 284 -5.63 -9.42 -2.82
CA ILE A 284 -5.74 -10.54 -1.86
C ILE A 284 -4.66 -10.41 -0.78
N VAL A 285 -3.40 -10.13 -1.15
CA VAL A 285 -2.31 -9.91 -0.18
C VAL A 285 -2.65 -8.77 0.79
N VAL A 286 -3.24 -7.67 0.31
CA VAL A 286 -3.68 -6.56 1.18
C VAL A 286 -4.80 -6.98 2.11
N ALA A 287 -5.81 -7.71 1.63
CA ALA A 287 -6.89 -8.19 2.47
C ALA A 287 -6.36 -9.11 3.60
N LEU A 288 -5.46 -10.03 3.26
CA LEU A 288 -4.79 -10.92 4.23
C LEU A 288 -3.90 -10.13 5.20
N ALA A 289 -3.14 -9.14 4.71
CA ALA A 289 -2.31 -8.28 5.55
C ALA A 289 -3.14 -7.43 6.52
N ALA A 290 -4.27 -6.90 6.07
CA ALA A 290 -5.18 -6.14 6.90
C ALA A 290 -5.81 -7.02 7.98
N LYS A 291 -6.21 -8.25 7.64
CA LYS A 291 -6.70 -9.23 8.62
C LYS A 291 -5.63 -9.63 9.63
N LEU A 292 -4.41 -9.92 9.19
CA LEU A 292 -3.27 -10.19 10.09
C LEU A 292 -3.00 -9.05 11.06
N GLY A 293 -3.14 -7.80 10.60
CA GLY A 293 -2.94 -6.62 11.45
C GLY A 293 -3.95 -6.50 12.60
N THR A 294 -5.08 -7.21 12.53
CA THR A 294 -6.12 -7.25 13.56
C THR A 294 -6.19 -8.60 14.30
N THR A 295 -5.33 -9.56 13.95
CA THR A 295 -5.30 -10.90 14.55
C THR A 295 -4.06 -11.03 15.44
N MET A 296 -4.23 -11.54 16.67
CA MET A 296 -3.11 -11.74 17.59
C MET A 296 -2.22 -12.91 17.14
N PRO A 297 -0.87 -12.79 17.18
CA PRO A 297 0.06 -13.88 16.99
C PRO A 297 -0.13 -14.99 18.03
N ALA A 298 0.30 -16.20 17.69
CA ALA A 298 0.42 -17.29 18.67
C ALA A 298 1.39 -16.88 19.78
N GLN A 299 1.02 -17.09 21.05
CA GLN A 299 1.92 -16.98 22.21
C GLN A 299 2.58 -18.32 22.49
#